data_AF-A0A1R0F6L7-F1
#
_entry.id   AF-A0A1R0F6L7-F1
#
_cell.length_a   1.000
_cell.length_b   1.000
_cell.length_c   1.000
_cell.angle_alpha   90.00
_cell.angle_beta   90.00
_cell.angle_gamma   90.00
#
_symmetry.space_group_name_H-M   'P 1'
#
loop_
_entity.id
_entity.type
_entity.pdbx_description
1 polymer ?
#
loop_
_entity_poly.entity_id
_entity_poly.type
_entity_poly.pdbx_seq_one_letter_code
_entity_poly.pdbx_strand_id
1 'polypeptide(L)'
;NVPIRPLVNFKCAPTYNVSKLLASKHSNDLELEHVYNVKNRYEFVESVKNIDIDSNSRLVSFDIANLYTNIPVSETVDLVKCRLLQNSLDDEYVNQIVKLLVTVLKQNYF
;
A
#
# COMPACT_ATOMS: atom_id res chain seq x y z
N ASN A 1 20.69 -5.88 -18.64
CA ASN A 1 19.47 -6.64 -18.27
C ASN A 1 18.33 -5.68 -18.10
N VAL A 2 17.28 -5.78 -18.93
CA VAL A 2 16.02 -5.05 -18.71
C VAL A 2 15.16 -5.93 -17.80
N PRO A 3 14.73 -5.45 -16.62
CA PRO A 3 13.90 -6.25 -15.73
C PRO A 3 12.55 -6.55 -16.39
N ILE A 4 12.16 -7.83 -16.39
CA ILE A 4 10.84 -8.26 -16.86
C ILE A 4 9.82 -7.88 -15.79
N ARG A 5 8.68 -7.31 -16.20
CA ARG A 5 7.55 -7.02 -15.31
C ARG A 5 6.49 -8.13 -15.46
N PRO A 6 6.58 -9.23 -14.70
CA PRO A 6 5.58 -10.28 -14.80
C PRO A 6 4.21 -9.73 -14.40
N LEU A 7 3.20 -9.97 -15.24
CA LEU A 7 1.80 -9.65 -14.96
C LEU A 7 1.04 -10.97 -14.89
N VAL A 8 0.31 -11.19 -13.80
CA VAL A 8 -0.44 -12.43 -13.57
C VAL A 8 -1.93 -12.12 -13.49
N ASN A 9 -2.72 -12.92 -14.20
CA ASN A 9 -4.17 -12.86 -14.14
C ASN A 9 -4.70 -13.77 -13.03
N PHE A 10 -5.14 -13.17 -11.94
CA PHE A 10 -5.67 -13.89 -10.77
C PHE A 10 -7.20 -14.12 -10.79
N LYS A 11 -7.91 -13.82 -11.89
CA LYS A 11 -9.38 -13.98 -11.94
C LYS A 11 -9.88 -15.41 -11.64
N CYS A 12 -9.09 -16.42 -11.99
CA CYS A 12 -9.43 -17.82 -11.77
C CYS A 12 -8.85 -18.40 -10.47
N ALA A 13 -8.19 -17.59 -9.65
CA ALA A 13 -7.59 -18.07 -8.42
C ALA A 13 -8.67 -18.36 -7.36
N PRO A 14 -8.51 -19.39 -6.51
CA PRO A 14 -9.44 -19.69 -5.43
C PRO A 14 -9.68 -18.51 -4.47
N THR A 15 -8.66 -17.66 -4.29
CA THR A 15 -8.68 -16.49 -3.41
C THR A 15 -9.25 -15.24 -4.04
N TYR A 16 -9.64 -15.24 -5.32
CA TYR A 16 -10.07 -14.03 -6.04
C TYR A 16 -11.23 -13.29 -5.35
N ASN A 17 -12.25 -14.01 -4.91
CA ASN A 17 -13.40 -13.39 -4.24
C ASN A 17 -13.03 -12.87 -2.84
N VAL A 18 -12.15 -13.58 -2.12
CA VAL A 18 -11.67 -13.18 -0.80
C VAL A 18 -10.79 -11.93 -0.89
N SER A 19 -9.88 -11.87 -1.86
CA SER A 19 -9.02 -10.71 -2.08
C SER A 19 -9.84 -9.48 -2.47
N LYS A 20 -10.89 -9.64 -3.28
CA LYS A 20 -11.83 -8.55 -3.61
C LYS A 20 -12.57 -8.04 -2.38
N LEU A 21 -13.06 -8.94 -1.53
CA LEU A 21 -13.72 -8.58 -0.28
C LEU A 21 -12.77 -7.81 0.65
N LEU A 22 -11.55 -8.34 0.86
CA LEU A 22 -10.53 -7.68 1.69
C LEU A 22 -10.18 -6.29 1.15
N ALA A 23 -10.00 -6.14 -0.16
CA ALA A 23 -9.73 -4.85 -0.78
C ALA A 23 -10.85 -3.84 -0.50
N SER A 24 -12.13 -4.24 -0.64
CA SER A 24 -13.24 -3.36 -0.32
C SER A 24 -13.32 -2.99 1.16
N LYS A 25 -12.99 -3.92 2.07
CA LYS A 25 -13.02 -3.69 3.51
C LYS A 25 -11.87 -2.79 3.96
N HIS A 26 -10.66 -3.07 3.52
CA HIS A 26 -9.48 -2.27 3.81
C HIS A 26 -9.66 -0.81 3.39
N SER A 27 -10.32 -0.53 2.26
CA SER A 27 -10.62 0.85 1.85
C SER A 27 -11.52 1.62 2.83
N ASN A 28 -12.35 0.92 3.62
CA ASN A 28 -13.24 1.55 4.59
C ASN A 28 -12.66 1.52 6.01
N ASP A 29 -11.98 0.43 6.37
CA ASP A 29 -11.56 0.12 7.74
C ASP A 29 -10.12 0.57 8.03
N LEU A 30 -9.29 0.84 7.01
CA LEU A 30 -7.94 1.38 7.16
C LEU A 30 -7.94 2.86 6.80
N GLU A 31 -8.24 3.71 7.77
CA GLU A 31 -7.99 5.15 7.62
C GLU A 31 -6.48 5.39 7.51
N LEU A 32 -6.00 5.59 6.28
CA LEU A 32 -4.63 5.99 6.01
C LEU A 32 -4.53 7.51 6.04
N GLU A 33 -3.61 8.03 6.84
CA GLU A 33 -3.30 9.45 6.86
C GLU A 33 -2.59 9.83 5.54
N HIS A 34 -3.31 10.49 4.64
CA HIS A 34 -2.79 10.95 3.34
C HIS A 34 -1.94 12.22 3.44
N VAL A 35 -1.25 12.43 4.57
CA VAL A 35 -0.57 13.69 4.95
C VAL A 35 0.51 14.09 3.94
N TYR A 36 1.17 13.12 3.31
CA TYR A 36 2.24 13.36 2.33
C TYR A 36 1.81 13.12 0.88
N ASN A 37 0.53 12.86 0.64
CA ASN A 37 0.04 12.61 -0.72
C ASN A 37 -0.25 13.94 -1.43
N VAL A 38 0.28 14.07 -2.63
CA VAL A 38 -0.10 15.16 -3.55
C VAL A 38 -1.23 14.66 -4.44
N LYS A 39 -2.40 15.30 -4.39
CA LYS A 39 -3.61 14.82 -5.08
C LYS A 39 -3.54 15.03 -6.58
N ASN A 40 -2.95 16.14 -7.01
CA ASN A 40 -2.85 16.49 -8.42
C ASN A 40 -1.69 17.45 -8.71
N ARG A 41 -1.41 17.65 -10.00
CA ARG A 41 -0.32 18.53 -10.47
C ARG A 41 -0.45 19.99 -10.03
N TYR A 42 -1.66 20.50 -9.81
CA TYR A 42 -1.86 21.89 -9.39
C TYR A 42 -1.47 22.08 -7.93
N GLU A 43 -1.86 21.14 -7.06
CA GLU A 43 -1.43 21.12 -5.66
C GLU A 43 0.09 20.97 -5.54
N PHE A 44 0.70 20.14 -6.40
CA PHE A 44 2.16 20.04 -6.48
C PHE A 44 2.81 21.38 -6.81
N VAL A 45 2.33 22.07 -7.84
CA VAL A 45 2.88 23.36 -8.27
C VAL A 45 2.74 24.38 -7.15
N GLU A 46 1.58 24.49 -6.51
CA GLU A 46 1.36 25.42 -5.41
C GLU A 46 2.25 25.11 -4.20
N SER A 47 2.50 23.83 -3.88
CA SER A 47 3.35 23.47 -2.74
C SER A 47 4.83 23.78 -2.96
N VAL A 48 5.32 23.71 -4.21
CA VAL A 48 6.74 23.96 -4.51
C VAL A 48 7.05 25.38 -4.97
N LYS A 49 6.04 26.16 -5.38
CA LYS A 49 6.22 27.50 -5.97
C LYS A 49 6.92 28.50 -5.05
N ASN A 50 6.72 28.39 -3.75
CA ASN A 50 7.24 29.33 -2.75
C ASN A 50 8.44 28.77 -1.97
N ILE A 51 9.09 27.71 -2.47
CA ILE A 51 10.32 27.21 -1.88
C ILE A 51 11.45 28.17 -2.24
N ASP A 52 12.11 28.76 -1.24
CA ASP A 52 13.28 29.60 -1.44
C ASP A 52 14.46 28.76 -1.94
N ILE A 53 14.97 29.11 -3.13
CA ILE A 53 16.11 28.44 -3.76
C ILE A 53 17.29 29.40 -3.75
N ASP A 54 18.38 28.98 -3.13
CA ASP A 54 19.66 29.72 -3.14
C ASP A 54 20.66 29.09 -4.13
N SER A 55 21.84 29.71 -4.26
CA SER A 55 22.92 29.23 -5.14
C SER A 55 23.54 27.89 -4.71
N ASN A 56 23.28 27.41 -3.49
CA ASN A 56 23.79 26.15 -2.96
C ASN A 56 22.74 25.02 -2.99
N SER A 57 21.51 25.34 -3.38
CA SER A 57 20.39 24.43 -3.41
C SER A 57 20.56 23.35 -4.48
N ARG A 58 20.12 22.13 -4.17
CA ARG A 58 20.20 20.98 -5.10
C ARG A 58 18.86 20.29 -5.17
N LEU A 59 18.40 20.04 -6.40
CA LEU A 59 17.26 19.17 -6.65
C LEU A 59 17.74 17.72 -6.71
N VAL A 60 17.15 16.87 -5.87
CA VAL A 60 17.39 15.42 -5.90
C VAL A 60 16.06 14.74 -6.16
N SER A 61 16.05 13.84 -7.15
CA SER A 61 14.90 13.01 -7.47
C SER A 61 15.25 11.56 -7.16
N PHE A 62 14.42 10.92 -6.35
CA PHE A 62 14.55 9.50 -6.01
C PHE A 62 13.45 8.72 -6.73
N ASP A 63 13.86 7.70 -7.48
CA ASP A 63 12.93 6.75 -8.10
C ASP A 63 12.94 5.44 -7.32
N ILE A 64 11.75 4.92 -6.98
CA ILE A 64 11.63 3.68 -6.23
C ILE A 64 11.64 2.52 -7.20
N ALA A 65 12.74 1.75 -7.20
CA ALA A 65 12.83 0.53 -7.98
C ALA A 65 11.94 -0.58 -7.39
N ASN A 66 11.16 -1.23 -8.25
CA ASN A 66 10.39 -2.43 -7.93
C ASN A 66 9.46 -2.29 -6.70
N LEU A 67 8.73 -1.17 -6.60
CA LEU A 67 7.87 -0.83 -5.46
C LEU A 67 7.04 -2.01 -4.92
N TYR A 68 6.35 -2.76 -5.79
CA TYR A 68 5.45 -3.84 -5.37
C TYR A 68 6.15 -5.10 -4.85
N THR A 69 7.30 -5.48 -5.44
CA THR A 69 7.99 -6.72 -5.04
C THR A 69 8.88 -6.53 -3.82
N ASN A 70 9.24 -5.28 -3.51
CA ASN A 70 10.07 -4.94 -2.37
C ASN A 70 9.27 -4.59 -1.10
N ILE A 71 7.94 -4.74 -1.12
CA ILE A 71 7.12 -4.52 0.07
C ILE A 71 7.42 -5.62 1.11
N PRO A 72 7.86 -5.26 2.32
CA PRO A 72 8.13 -6.22 3.38
C PRO A 72 6.81 -6.80 3.91
N VAL A 73 6.49 -8.03 3.49
CA VAL A 73 5.15 -8.61 3.68
C VAL A 73 4.79 -8.81 5.15
N SER A 74 5.72 -9.28 5.98
CA SER A 74 5.45 -9.56 7.41
C SER A 74 5.11 -8.27 8.15
N GLU A 75 5.97 -7.27 7.98
CA GLU A 75 5.88 -5.96 8.58
C GLU A 75 4.60 -5.24 8.12
N THR A 76 4.22 -5.41 6.84
CA THR A 76 2.99 -4.85 6.31
C THR A 76 1.75 -5.49 6.95
N VAL A 77 1.76 -6.81 7.19
CA VAL A 77 0.65 -7.50 7.87
C VAL A 77 0.52 -7.03 9.32
N ASP A 78 1.64 -6.85 10.01
CA ASP A 78 1.66 -6.34 11.39
C ASP A 78 1.13 -4.90 11.46
N LEU A 79 1.53 -4.04 10.52
CA LEU A 79 1.01 -2.67 10.40
C LEU A 79 -0.51 -2.66 10.19
N VAL A 80 -1.03 -3.51 9.30
CA VAL A 80 -2.48 -3.64 9.06
C VAL A 80 -3.19 -4.09 10.35
N LYS A 81 -2.66 -5.09 11.06
CA LYS A 81 -3.22 -5.55 12.33
C LYS A 81 -3.28 -4.41 13.35
N CYS A 82 -2.18 -3.70 13.55
CA CYS A 82 -2.11 -2.57 14.48
C CYS A 82 -3.14 -1.48 14.14
N ARG A 83 -3.31 -1.16 12.85
CA ARG A 83 -4.25 -0.12 12.42
C ARG A 83 -5.71 -0.54 12.63
N LEU A 84 -6.06 -1.79 12.35
CA LEU A 84 -7.40 -2.32 12.58
C LEU A 84 -7.76 -2.31 14.08
N LEU A 85 -6.82 -2.64 14.96
CA LEU A 85 -7.02 -2.58 16.42
C LEU A 85 -7.21 -1.15 16.92
N GLN A 86 -6.48 -0.18 16.36
CA GLN A 86 -6.64 1.24 16.71
C GLN A 86 -8.03 1.78 16.39
N ASN A 87 -8.69 1.23 15.37
CA ASN A 87 -10.06 1.61 14.98
C ASN A 87 -11.14 0.98 15.87
N SER A 88 -10.78 0.48 17.05
CA SER A 88 -11.68 -0.13 18.04
C SER A 88 -12.46 -1.33 17.49
N LEU A 89 -11.89 -2.04 16.52
CA LEU A 89 -12.45 -3.29 16.02
C LEU A 89 -12.17 -4.42 17.01
N ASP A 90 -13.12 -5.34 17.12
CA ASP A 90 -13.03 -6.51 17.99
C ASP A 90 -11.80 -7.39 17.66
N ASP A 91 -11.11 -7.88 18.69
CA ASP A 91 -9.88 -8.67 18.55
C ASP A 91 -10.08 -9.94 17.74
N GLU A 92 -11.22 -10.61 17.91
CA GLU A 92 -11.54 -11.83 17.14
C GLU A 92 -11.73 -11.48 15.67
N TYR A 93 -12.45 -10.39 15.39
CA TYR A 93 -12.65 -9.89 14.03
C TYR A 93 -11.32 -9.54 13.34
N VAL A 94 -10.44 -8.81 14.02
CA VAL A 94 -9.12 -8.45 13.46
C VAL A 94 -8.28 -9.69 13.17
N ASN A 95 -8.26 -10.66 14.08
CA ASN A 95 -7.53 -11.92 13.86
C ASN A 95 -8.06 -12.70 12.65
N GLN A 96 -9.38 -12.70 12.42
CA GLN A 96 -9.97 -13.31 11.22
C GLN A 96 -9.53 -12.61 9.94
N ILE A 97 -9.58 -11.27 9.90
CA ILE A 97 -9.14 -10.46 8.74
C ILE A 97 -7.66 -10.69 8.44
N VAL A 98 -6.80 -10.65 9.46
CA VAL A 98 -5.36 -10.88 9.32
C VAL A 98 -5.09 -12.30 8.80
N LYS A 99 -5.80 -13.31 9.31
CA LYS A 99 -5.67 -14.69 8.85
C LYS A 99 -6.07 -14.85 7.38
N LEU A 100 -7.16 -14.20 6.96
CA LEU A 100 -7.57 -14.18 5.56
C LEU A 100 -6.54 -13.48 4.68
N LEU A 101 -6.02 -12.33 5.11
CA LEU A 101 -4.98 -11.59 4.40
C LEU A 101 -3.72 -12.44 4.19
N VAL A 102 -3.21 -13.07 5.24
CA VAL A 102 -2.04 -13.97 5.16
C VAL A 102 -2.31 -15.15 4.23
N THR A 103 -3.53 -15.70 4.25
CA THR A 103 -3.92 -16.82 3.37
C THR A 103 -3.90 -16.40 1.91
N VAL A 104 -4.48 -15.23 1.59
CA VAL A 104 -4.47 -14.67 0.23
C VAL A 104 -3.04 -14.41 -0.24
N LEU A 105 -2.18 -13.83 0.61
CA LEU A 105 -0.80 -13.50 0.28
C LEU A 105 0.06 -14.75 0.03
N LYS A 106 -0.18 -15.84 0.78
CA LYS A 106 0.51 -17.14 0.59
C LYS A 106 0.04 -17.90 -0.65
N GLN A 107 -1.21 -17.71 -1.05
CA GLN A 107 -1.79 -18.31 -2.26
C GLN A 107 -1.56 -17.47 -3.52
N ASN A 108 -0.59 -16.55 -3.49
CA ASN A 108 -0.06 -15.94 -4.70
C ASN A 108 0.76 -17.00 -5.46
N TYR A 109 0.06 -17.82 -6.24
CA TYR A 109 0.68 -18.74 -7.19
C TYR A 109 1.40 -17.92 -8.27
N PHE A 110 2.71 -17.85 -8.15
CA PHE A 110 3.64 -17.53 -9.23
C PHE A 110 4.40 -18.80 -9.61
#